data_AF-A0A5N5JES7-F1
#
_entry.id   AF-A0A5N5JES7-F1
#
_cell.length_a   1.000
_cell.length_b   1.000
_cell.length_c   1.000
_cell.angle_alpha   90.00
_cell.angle_beta   90.00
_cell.angle_gamma   90.00
#
_symmetry.space_group_name_H-M   'P 1'
#
loop_
_entity.id
_entity.type
_entity.pdbx_description
1 polymer ?
#
loop_
_entity_poly.entity_id
_entity_poly.type
_entity_poly.pdbx_seq_one_letter_code
_entity_poly.pdbx_strand_id
1 'polypeptide(L)'
;MYDSEDDDFDRSIFVGAWNVAGRSPFGSLAVDVSEWLNLKDAADMFQEIVPLKTNNVIGVEDPTEATNWNCTPEINTRPELSKAQNERGAHGGSKYKLMASKKMVGVFISVWMKMEFLTKYCISNVKVSSVACGIMGYLGNKAAVSGSMSIEGTSFCFIAAHLASGEKRGDEGRRNHQVSEIFRRTSFPNFF
;
A
#
# COMPACT_ATOMS: atom_id res chain seq x y z
N MET A 1 -7.72 -30.81 31.71
CA MET A 1 -8.36 -30.07 30.61
C MET A 1 -7.63 -28.76 30.52
N TYR A 2 -6.81 -28.56 29.48
CA TYR A 2 -6.29 -27.24 29.18
C TYR A 2 -7.43 -26.48 28.52
N ASP A 3 -7.88 -25.44 29.19
CA ASP A 3 -8.80 -24.45 28.64
C ASP A 3 -7.99 -23.64 27.63
N SER A 4 -8.11 -23.99 26.35
CA SER A 4 -7.59 -23.15 25.27
C SER A 4 -8.66 -22.10 24.97
N GLU A 5 -8.67 -21.05 25.79
CA GLU A 5 -9.23 -19.77 25.36
C GLU A 5 -8.35 -19.29 24.20
N ASP A 6 -8.61 -19.80 23.00
CA ASP A 6 -8.21 -19.15 21.77
C ASP A 6 -8.95 -17.82 21.76
N ASP A 7 -8.31 -16.78 22.29
CA ASP A 7 -8.68 -15.40 22.02
C ASP A 7 -8.82 -15.28 20.50
N ASP A 8 -10.06 -15.21 20.02
CA ASP A 8 -10.39 -15.03 18.61
C ASP A 8 -9.96 -13.60 18.22
N PHE A 9 -8.67 -13.44 17.94
CA PHE A 9 -8.16 -12.22 17.34
C PHE A 9 -8.82 -12.10 15.98
N ASP A 10 -9.78 -11.18 15.87
CA ASP A 10 -10.45 -10.83 14.63
C ASP A 10 -9.38 -10.67 13.52
N ARG A 11 -9.38 -11.61 12.58
CA ARG A 11 -8.44 -11.66 11.46
C ARG A 11 -8.93 -10.72 10.36
N SER A 12 -9.10 -9.46 10.71
CA SER A 12 -9.60 -8.44 9.80
C SER A 12 -8.48 -7.93 8.89
N ILE A 13 -8.82 -7.76 7.61
CA ILE A 13 -7.98 -7.07 6.63
C ILE A 13 -8.76 -5.84 6.21
N PHE A 14 -8.26 -4.67 6.59
CA PHE A 14 -8.73 -3.44 5.97
C PHE A 14 -8.09 -3.28 4.59
N VAL A 15 -8.83 -2.66 3.68
CA VAL A 15 -8.32 -2.29 2.37
C VAL A 15 -8.87 -0.90 2.03
N GLY A 16 -7.97 0.08 2.00
CA GLY A 16 -8.26 1.41 1.52
C GLY A 16 -7.96 1.57 0.03
N ALA A 17 -8.52 2.59 -0.62
CA ALA A 17 -7.96 3.13 -1.86
C ALA A 17 -8.36 4.61 -1.95
N TRP A 18 -7.40 5.49 -2.20
CA TRP A 18 -7.71 6.93 -2.28
C TRP A 18 -6.81 7.66 -3.25
N ASN A 19 -7.40 8.11 -4.38
CA ASN A 19 -6.80 9.07 -5.29
C ASN A 19 -6.52 10.42 -4.63
N VAL A 20 -5.25 10.69 -4.28
CA VAL A 20 -4.87 11.97 -3.63
C VAL A 20 -4.59 13.10 -4.62
N ALA A 21 -4.92 12.91 -5.91
CA ALA A 21 -4.75 13.88 -6.99
C ALA A 21 -3.32 14.49 -7.04
N GLY A 22 -2.34 13.68 -6.64
CA GLY A 22 -0.95 14.07 -6.62
C GLY A 22 -0.52 15.05 -5.53
N ARG A 23 -1.25 15.11 -4.43
CA ARG A 23 -0.82 15.87 -3.26
C ARG A 23 0.13 15.03 -2.41
N SER A 24 1.10 15.67 -1.78
CA SER A 24 2.07 15.04 -0.86
C SER A 24 1.47 14.95 0.55
N PRO A 25 1.87 13.97 1.38
CA PRO A 25 1.44 13.93 2.78
C PRO A 25 2.27 14.88 3.66
N PHE A 26 3.36 15.45 3.12
CA PHE A 26 4.16 16.49 3.77
C PHE A 26 4.14 17.80 2.98
N GLY A 27 4.28 18.91 3.71
CA GLY A 27 4.33 20.27 3.16
C GLY A 27 3.07 21.09 3.46
N SER A 28 3.02 22.32 2.97
CA SER A 28 1.93 23.27 3.27
C SER A 28 0.57 22.91 2.65
N LEU A 29 0.53 21.97 1.71
CA LEU A 29 -0.67 21.44 1.07
C LEU A 29 -0.86 19.94 1.38
N ALA A 30 -0.37 19.50 2.54
CA ALA A 30 -0.47 18.11 2.98
C ALA A 30 -1.92 17.60 2.95
N VAL A 31 -2.11 16.39 2.47
CA VAL A 31 -3.39 15.69 2.61
C VAL A 31 -3.48 15.11 4.01
N ASP A 32 -4.52 15.51 4.74
CA ASP A 32 -4.84 14.86 6.01
C ASP A 32 -5.47 13.49 5.73
N VAL A 33 -4.71 12.44 6.08
CA VAL A 33 -5.14 11.04 5.96
C VAL A 33 -5.57 10.46 7.29
N SER A 34 -5.56 11.25 8.37
CA SER A 34 -5.78 10.77 9.74
C SER A 34 -7.16 10.13 9.93
N GLU A 35 -8.23 10.75 9.43
CA GLU A 35 -9.59 10.20 9.52
C GLU A 35 -9.73 8.86 8.76
N TRP A 36 -9.09 8.76 7.60
CA TRP A 36 -9.11 7.57 6.77
C TRP A 36 -8.28 6.43 7.36
N LEU A 37 -7.14 6.75 8.01
CA LEU A 37 -6.26 5.81 8.69
C LEU A 37 -6.71 5.48 10.13
N ASN A 38 -7.74 6.14 10.67
CA ASN A 38 -8.23 5.92 12.04
C ASN A 38 -9.05 4.62 12.21
N LEU A 39 -8.90 3.66 11.30
CA LEU A 39 -9.58 2.38 11.36
C LEU A 39 -8.72 1.42 12.18
N LYS A 40 -9.35 0.83 13.20
CA LYS A 40 -8.67 0.26 14.37
C LYS A 40 -7.72 -0.91 14.04
N ASP A 41 -7.81 -1.52 12.85
CA ASP A 41 -7.20 -2.82 12.53
C ASP A 41 -6.86 -2.97 11.02
N ALA A 42 -5.89 -2.22 10.47
CA ALA A 42 -5.82 -2.01 9.01
C ALA A 42 -4.54 -2.40 8.24
N ALA A 43 -4.74 -2.84 6.98
CA ALA A 43 -3.73 -2.90 5.91
C ALA A 43 -4.01 -1.78 4.89
N ASP A 44 -3.10 -0.80 4.78
CA ASP A 44 -3.41 0.45 4.08
C ASP A 44 -2.96 0.48 2.62
N MET A 45 -3.90 0.25 1.70
CA MET A 45 -3.69 0.44 0.27
C MET A 45 -3.98 1.90 -0.14
N PHE A 46 -2.98 2.62 -0.60
CA PHE A 46 -3.19 3.96 -1.20
C PHE A 46 -3.40 3.81 -2.73
N GLN A 47 -4.01 4.79 -3.40
CA GLN A 47 -4.07 4.82 -4.87
C GLN A 47 -3.74 6.23 -5.37
N GLU A 48 -2.84 6.38 -6.33
CA GLU A 48 -2.43 7.71 -6.86
C GLU A 48 -1.76 8.65 -5.86
N ILE A 49 -0.45 8.45 -5.62
CA ILE A 49 0.35 9.12 -4.59
C ILE A 49 1.24 10.26 -5.10
N VAL A 50 1.13 10.59 -6.40
CA VAL A 50 2.11 11.44 -7.07
C VAL A 50 1.45 12.45 -8.00
N PRO A 51 1.83 13.74 -7.94
CA PRO A 51 1.43 14.71 -8.95
C PRO A 51 2.08 14.33 -10.27
N LEU A 52 1.25 14.23 -11.31
CA LEU A 52 1.68 13.94 -12.66
C LEU A 52 2.54 15.10 -13.18
N LYS A 53 3.85 15.02 -12.95
CA LYS A 53 4.85 15.85 -13.64
C LYS A 53 5.26 15.13 -14.92
N THR A 54 5.45 15.88 -16.00
CA THR A 54 5.85 15.38 -17.33
C THR A 54 7.12 14.52 -17.32
N ASN A 55 7.98 14.66 -16.29
CA ASN A 55 9.18 13.82 -16.10
C ASN A 55 8.88 12.39 -15.57
N ASN A 56 7.75 12.15 -14.91
CA ASN A 56 7.39 10.83 -14.35
C ASN A 56 6.86 9.84 -15.41
N VAL A 57 6.68 10.30 -16.65
CA VAL A 57 6.12 9.51 -17.75
C VAL A 57 7.22 8.74 -18.52
N ILE A 58 8.50 9.13 -18.37
CA ILE A 58 9.63 8.58 -19.15
C ILE A 58 10.90 8.36 -18.28
N GLY A 59 10.99 8.87 -17.05
CA GLY A 59 12.23 8.88 -16.26
C GLY A 59 12.12 8.26 -14.86
N VAL A 60 13.25 7.70 -14.41
CA VAL A 60 13.62 7.11 -13.10
C VAL A 60 12.65 7.44 -11.95
N GLU A 61 12.12 6.39 -11.31
CA GLU A 61 11.28 6.51 -10.11
C GLU A 61 12.03 7.27 -9.00
N ASP A 62 11.48 8.38 -8.50
CA ASP A 62 11.98 9.03 -7.28
C ASP A 62 11.53 8.22 -6.04
N PRO A 63 12.47 7.58 -5.31
CA PRO A 63 12.14 6.80 -4.12
C PRO A 63 11.74 7.67 -2.91
N THR A 64 12.03 8.97 -2.96
CA THR A 64 11.75 9.90 -1.85
C THR A 64 10.26 10.00 -1.57
N GLU A 65 9.42 9.98 -2.62
CA GLU A 65 7.96 10.01 -2.47
C GLU A 65 7.45 8.76 -1.74
N ALA A 66 7.87 7.57 -2.16
CA ALA A 66 7.50 6.32 -1.50
C ALA A 66 7.96 6.31 -0.02
N THR A 67 9.15 6.82 0.25
CA THR A 67 9.71 6.94 1.60
C THR A 67 8.85 7.86 2.45
N ASN A 68 8.47 9.01 1.91
CA ASN A 68 7.58 9.96 2.58
C ASN A 68 6.24 9.32 2.94
N TRP A 69 5.58 8.65 1.99
CA TRP A 69 4.31 7.96 2.27
C TRP A 69 4.44 6.84 3.29
N ASN A 70 5.61 6.19 3.39
CA ASN A 70 5.86 5.20 4.44
C ASN A 70 6.17 5.83 5.81
N CYS A 71 6.55 7.10 5.86
CA CYS A 71 6.92 7.81 7.09
C CYS A 71 5.78 8.65 7.68
N THR A 72 4.56 8.59 7.14
CA THR A 72 3.43 9.36 7.65
C THR A 72 3.15 9.01 9.12
N PRO A 73 3.16 10.01 10.04
CA PRO A 73 3.07 9.80 11.48
C PRO A 73 1.85 8.98 11.91
N GLU A 74 0.74 9.11 11.18
CA GLU A 74 -0.54 8.45 11.45
C GLU A 74 -0.42 6.92 11.38
N ILE A 75 0.47 6.40 10.53
CA ILE A 75 0.76 4.96 10.41
C ILE A 75 1.67 4.49 11.56
N ASN A 76 2.56 5.35 12.04
CA ASN A 76 3.62 4.94 12.97
C ASN A 76 3.28 5.13 14.46
N THR A 77 2.40 6.04 14.85
CA THR A 77 2.12 6.26 16.26
C THR A 77 0.77 6.93 16.52
N ARG A 78 -0.01 6.35 17.46
CA ARG A 78 -1.06 7.09 18.16
C ARG A 78 -0.41 8.25 18.94
N PRO A 79 -0.80 9.53 18.75
CA PRO A 79 -0.26 10.65 19.52
C PRO A 79 -0.70 10.67 21.00
N GLU A 80 -1.79 9.98 21.33
CA GLU A 80 -2.52 10.10 22.61
C GLU A 80 -1.76 9.55 23.86
N LEU A 81 -0.69 8.75 23.69
CA LEU A 81 0.08 8.20 24.83
C LEU A 81 1.42 8.91 25.08
N SER A 82 1.81 9.84 24.21
CA SER A 82 3.12 10.53 24.30
C SER A 82 3.20 11.56 25.44
N LYS A 83 2.06 12.03 25.96
CA LYS A 83 2.05 13.02 27.05
C LYS A 83 2.39 12.46 28.43
N ALA A 84 2.53 11.15 28.58
CA ALA A 84 2.89 10.51 29.86
C ALA A 84 4.29 9.85 29.87
N GLN A 85 5.06 9.92 28.78
CA GLN A 85 6.33 9.18 28.65
C GLN A 85 7.60 10.03 28.74
N ASN A 86 7.50 11.31 29.07
CA ASN A 86 8.70 12.08 29.41
C ASN A 86 9.08 11.82 30.87
N GLU A 87 9.74 10.69 31.14
CA GLU A 87 10.71 10.55 32.25
C GLU A 87 11.39 9.17 32.41
N ARG A 88 11.06 8.14 31.63
CA ARG A 88 11.83 6.87 31.69
C ARG A 88 12.07 6.33 30.30
N GLY A 89 13.36 6.23 29.93
CA GLY A 89 13.80 5.64 28.67
C GLY A 89 13.14 4.29 28.44
N ALA A 90 12.33 4.20 27.39
CA ALA A 90 11.71 2.97 26.93
C ALA A 90 11.47 3.09 25.42
N HIS A 91 11.91 2.09 24.67
CA HIS A 91 11.62 1.91 23.25
C HIS A 91 10.10 1.97 22.99
N GLY A 92 9.61 3.13 22.54
CA GLY A 92 8.29 3.25 21.92
C GLY A 92 8.34 2.76 20.48
N GLY A 93 8.33 1.45 20.26
CA GLY A 93 8.27 0.86 18.92
C GLY A 93 6.93 1.14 18.22
N SER A 94 6.95 1.27 16.89
CA SER A 94 5.72 1.38 16.08
C SER A 94 4.83 0.15 16.29
N LYS A 95 3.50 0.34 16.33
CA LYS A 95 2.51 -0.76 16.48
C LYS A 95 2.40 -1.62 15.23
N TYR A 96 2.82 -1.09 14.08
CA TYR A 96 2.75 -1.74 12.78
C TYR A 96 4.14 -1.84 12.17
N LYS A 97 4.35 -2.87 11.35
CA LYS A 97 5.52 -3.05 10.50
C LYS A 97 5.11 -2.90 9.05
N LEU A 98 5.90 -2.15 8.29
CA LEU A 98 5.81 -2.13 6.84
C LEU A 98 6.24 -3.49 6.28
N MET A 99 5.31 -4.20 5.66
CA MET A 99 5.56 -5.50 5.04
C MET A 99 6.02 -5.34 3.61
N ALA A 100 5.30 -4.55 2.81
CA ALA A 100 5.62 -4.28 1.42
C ALA A 100 5.25 -2.85 1.07
N SER A 101 6.05 -2.18 0.26
CA SER A 101 5.64 -0.96 -0.43
C SER A 101 6.24 -0.92 -1.82
N LYS A 102 5.50 -0.36 -2.78
CA LYS A 102 5.99 -0.15 -4.12
C LYS A 102 5.24 1.00 -4.78
N LYS A 103 5.98 1.83 -5.51
CA LYS A 103 5.46 2.89 -6.37
C LYS A 103 5.71 2.50 -7.83
N MET A 104 4.80 2.87 -8.73
CA MET A 104 5.01 2.89 -10.17
C MET A 104 4.24 4.04 -10.78
N VAL A 105 4.97 4.97 -11.43
CA VAL A 105 4.43 6.22 -11.98
C VAL A 105 3.61 6.97 -10.94
N GLY A 106 2.27 6.95 -11.05
CA GLY A 106 1.35 7.57 -10.10
C GLY A 106 0.84 6.61 -9.03
N VAL A 107 0.89 5.30 -9.23
CA VAL A 107 0.29 4.31 -8.33
C VAL A 107 1.27 3.92 -7.24
N PHE A 108 0.77 3.77 -6.02
CA PHE A 108 1.55 3.27 -4.89
C PHE A 108 0.74 2.24 -4.14
N ILE A 109 1.40 1.26 -3.56
CA ILE A 109 0.83 0.37 -2.58
C ILE A 109 1.72 0.38 -1.34
N SER A 110 1.09 0.31 -0.18
CA SER A 110 1.75 0.02 1.09
C SER A 110 0.96 -1.11 1.77
N VAL A 111 1.64 -1.96 2.51
CA VAL A 111 1.01 -3.07 3.24
C VAL A 111 1.64 -3.09 4.61
N TRP A 112 0.81 -2.90 5.62
CA TRP A 112 1.21 -2.83 7.02
C TRP A 112 0.59 -3.99 7.79
N MET A 113 1.32 -4.46 8.79
CA MET A 113 0.86 -5.54 9.66
C MET A 113 1.18 -5.18 11.10
N LYS A 114 0.24 -5.43 12.01
CA LYS A 114 0.47 -5.24 13.44
C LYS A 114 1.63 -6.12 13.92
N MET A 115 2.46 -5.56 14.80
CA MET A 115 3.59 -6.27 15.38
C MET A 115 3.17 -7.56 16.11
N GLU A 116 1.99 -7.59 16.73
CA GLU A 116 1.45 -8.78 17.42
C GLU A 116 1.16 -9.96 16.47
N PHE A 117 0.87 -9.69 15.19
CA PHE A 117 0.65 -10.75 14.19
C PHE A 117 1.97 -11.37 13.76
N LEU A 118 3.05 -10.59 13.73
CA LEU A 118 4.38 -11.08 13.35
C LEU A 118 4.98 -12.05 14.37
N THR A 119 4.57 -11.94 15.64
CA THR A 119 5.01 -12.87 16.69
C THR A 119 4.17 -14.14 16.75
N LYS A 120 2.94 -14.09 16.21
CA LYS A 120 1.98 -15.20 16.25
C LYS A 120 1.98 -16.06 14.99
N TYR A 121 2.23 -15.44 13.84
CA TYR A 121 2.05 -16.07 12.55
C TYR A 121 3.35 -16.14 11.74
N CYS A 122 3.53 -17.23 11.01
CA CYS A 122 4.58 -17.37 10.02
C CYS A 122 4.23 -16.53 8.77
N ILE A 123 4.99 -15.45 8.58
CA ILE A 123 4.88 -14.58 7.40
C ILE A 123 6.02 -14.87 6.43
N SER A 124 5.68 -15.13 5.17
CA SER A 124 6.66 -15.46 4.13
C SER A 124 6.24 -14.91 2.76
N ASN A 125 7.09 -15.11 1.75
CA ASN A 125 6.80 -14.78 0.35
C ASN A 125 6.33 -13.33 0.10
N VAL A 126 6.85 -12.38 0.87
CA VAL A 126 6.53 -10.96 0.72
C VAL A 126 7.21 -10.41 -0.53
N LYS A 127 6.42 -10.03 -1.53
CA LYS A 127 6.90 -9.64 -2.86
C LYS A 127 6.06 -8.52 -3.44
N VAL A 128 6.64 -7.77 -4.38
CA VAL A 128 5.95 -6.71 -5.12
C VAL A 128 6.10 -6.92 -6.62
N SER A 129 5.09 -6.50 -7.38
CA SER A 129 5.07 -6.55 -8.84
C SER A 129 4.47 -5.26 -9.40
N SER A 130 4.83 -4.89 -10.62
CA SER A 130 4.38 -3.63 -11.23
C SER A 130 4.14 -3.81 -12.72
N VAL A 131 3.00 -3.30 -13.21
CA VAL A 131 2.56 -3.44 -14.60
C VAL A 131 2.24 -2.06 -15.16
N ALA A 132 3.02 -1.60 -16.14
CA ALA A 132 2.66 -0.42 -16.91
C ALA A 132 1.46 -0.73 -17.81
N CYS A 133 0.46 0.15 -17.81
CA CYS A 133 -0.82 0.00 -18.53
C CYS A 133 -1.10 1.17 -19.47
N GLY A 134 -0.09 1.99 -19.77
CA GLY A 134 -0.21 3.16 -20.63
C GLY A 134 -0.52 2.85 -22.09
N ILE A 135 -0.47 3.88 -22.93
CA ILE A 135 -0.54 3.77 -24.39
C ILE A 135 0.56 2.80 -24.87
N MET A 136 0.23 1.93 -25.83
CA MET A 136 1.06 0.80 -26.29
C MET A 136 1.43 -0.23 -25.19
N GLY A 137 0.78 -0.18 -24.02
CA GLY A 137 1.04 -1.10 -22.91
C GLY A 137 2.19 -0.69 -21.98
N TYR A 138 2.75 0.52 -22.14
CA TYR A 138 3.82 1.01 -21.27
C TYR A 138 3.93 2.54 -21.12
N LEU A 139 3.43 3.35 -22.06
CA LEU A 139 3.66 4.80 -22.05
C LEU A 139 2.51 5.57 -21.39
N GLY A 140 2.78 6.30 -20.32
CA GLY A 140 1.78 7.15 -19.65
C GLY A 140 1.69 6.88 -18.15
N ASN A 141 0.61 7.37 -17.54
CA ASN A 141 0.41 7.33 -16.09
C ASN A 141 -0.50 6.22 -15.59
N LYS A 142 -0.86 5.26 -16.45
CA LYS A 142 -1.69 4.12 -16.08
C LYS A 142 -0.80 2.96 -15.72
N ALA A 143 -1.00 2.43 -14.54
CA ALA A 143 -0.20 1.35 -14.01
C ALA A 143 -0.99 0.56 -12.97
N ALA A 144 -0.47 -0.59 -12.62
CA ALA A 144 -0.84 -1.30 -11.41
C ALA A 144 0.41 -1.67 -10.62
N VAL A 145 0.27 -1.65 -9.30
CA VAL A 145 1.27 -2.17 -8.37
C VAL A 145 0.60 -3.22 -7.51
N SER A 146 1.24 -4.37 -7.38
CA SER A 146 0.72 -5.50 -6.62
C SER A 146 1.67 -5.88 -5.50
N GLY A 147 1.15 -6.20 -4.32
CA GLY A 147 1.87 -6.78 -3.19
C GLY A 147 1.35 -8.18 -2.90
N SER A 148 2.24 -9.16 -2.77
CA SER A 148 1.91 -10.54 -2.40
C SER A 148 2.59 -10.90 -1.10
N MET A 149 1.93 -11.69 -0.25
CA MET A 149 2.51 -12.27 0.96
C MET A 149 1.77 -13.54 1.37
N SER A 150 2.43 -14.43 2.11
CA SER A 150 1.82 -15.63 2.68
C SER A 150 1.78 -15.53 4.21
N ILE A 151 0.63 -15.86 4.80
CA ILE A 151 0.38 -15.92 6.25
C ILE A 151 -0.08 -17.35 6.55
N GLU A 152 0.66 -18.11 7.35
CA GLU A 152 0.33 -19.53 7.67
C GLU A 152 0.02 -20.37 6.41
N GLY A 153 0.82 -20.17 5.35
CA GLY A 153 0.63 -20.85 4.06
C GLY A 153 -0.50 -20.30 3.18
N THR A 154 -1.38 -19.43 3.70
CA THR A 154 -2.42 -18.76 2.90
C THR A 154 -1.82 -17.55 2.19
N SER A 155 -1.97 -17.48 0.86
CA SER A 155 -1.42 -16.37 0.07
C SER A 155 -2.44 -15.26 -0.17
N PHE A 156 -2.01 -14.03 0.09
CA PHE A 156 -2.76 -12.81 -0.17
C PHE A 156 -2.07 -12.01 -1.27
N CYS A 157 -2.86 -11.45 -2.18
CA CYS A 157 -2.38 -10.55 -3.22
C CYS A 157 -3.26 -9.29 -3.26
N PHE A 158 -2.64 -8.15 -3.06
CA PHE A 158 -3.25 -6.83 -3.08
C PHE A 158 -2.85 -6.12 -4.36
N ILE A 159 -3.80 -5.53 -5.08
CA ILE A 159 -3.53 -4.85 -6.35
C ILE A 159 -4.13 -3.43 -6.29
N ALA A 160 -3.26 -2.43 -6.39
CA ALA A 160 -3.64 -1.04 -6.63
C ALA A 160 -3.47 -0.75 -8.12
N ALA A 161 -4.48 -0.17 -8.78
CA ALA A 161 -4.43 0.13 -10.20
C ALA A 161 -5.05 1.50 -10.52
N HIS A 162 -4.41 2.25 -11.40
CA HIS A 162 -4.96 3.46 -12.00
C HIS A 162 -5.18 3.16 -13.49
N LEU A 163 -6.46 2.96 -13.84
CA LEU A 163 -6.92 2.60 -15.18
C LEU A 163 -7.30 3.82 -16.02
N ALA A 164 -7.54 3.62 -17.32
CA ALA A 164 -8.00 4.64 -18.24
C ALA A 164 -9.28 5.33 -17.73
N SER A 165 -9.23 6.66 -17.66
CA SER A 165 -10.38 7.51 -17.34
C SER A 165 -11.21 7.80 -18.58
N GLY A 166 -12.42 8.34 -18.38
CA GLY A 166 -13.33 8.72 -19.47
C GLY A 166 -14.60 7.86 -19.53
N GLU A 167 -15.65 8.50 -20.05
CA GLU A 167 -17.01 7.95 -20.19
C GLU A 167 -17.43 7.83 -21.67
N LYS A 168 -16.51 8.04 -22.62
CA LYS A 168 -16.83 7.93 -24.04
C LYS A 168 -16.95 6.45 -24.41
N ARG A 169 -17.77 6.16 -25.42
CA ARG A 169 -17.90 4.79 -25.98
C ARG A 169 -16.51 4.25 -26.35
N GLY A 170 -16.16 3.09 -25.79
CA GLY A 170 -14.87 2.43 -25.97
C GLY A 170 -13.87 2.62 -24.83
N ASP A 171 -14.10 3.57 -23.90
CA ASP A 171 -13.24 3.73 -22.72
C ASP A 171 -13.37 2.53 -21.75
N GLU A 172 -14.55 1.88 -21.70
CA GLU A 172 -14.76 0.61 -21.02
C GLU A 172 -13.89 -0.52 -21.59
N GLY A 173 -13.76 -0.58 -22.93
CA GLY A 173 -12.91 -1.56 -23.60
C GLY A 173 -11.44 -1.35 -23.27
N ARG A 174 -11.00 -0.09 -23.16
CA ARG A 174 -9.62 0.24 -22.72
C ARG A 174 -9.36 -0.19 -21.28
N ARG A 175 -10.29 0.07 -20.35
CA ARG A 175 -10.16 -0.39 -18.95
C ARG A 175 -10.11 -1.91 -18.86
N ASN A 176 -10.99 -2.62 -19.56
CA ASN A 176 -11.01 -4.08 -19.56
C ASN A 176 -9.71 -4.66 -20.13
N HIS A 177 -9.18 -4.07 -21.21
CA HIS A 177 -7.88 -4.46 -21.77
C HIS A 177 -6.74 -4.27 -20.77
N GLN A 178 -6.71 -3.15 -20.05
CA GLN A 178 -5.71 -2.91 -19.01
C GLN A 178 -5.82 -3.92 -17.86
N VAL A 179 -7.03 -4.23 -17.39
CA VAL A 179 -7.26 -5.27 -16.37
C VAL A 179 -6.73 -6.63 -16.84
N SER A 180 -7.02 -7.00 -18.09
CA SER A 180 -6.50 -8.24 -18.67
C SER A 180 -4.97 -8.26 -18.71
N GLU A 181 -4.33 -7.14 -19.08
CA GLU A 181 -2.87 -7.03 -19.09
C GLU A 181 -2.27 -7.09 -17.68
N ILE A 182 -2.93 -6.50 -16.68
CA ILE A 182 -2.52 -6.60 -15.27
C ILE A 182 -2.52 -8.07 -14.83
N PHE A 183 -3.63 -8.79 -15.04
CA PHE A 183 -3.70 -10.20 -14.67
C PHE A 183 -2.68 -11.07 -15.42
N ARG A 184 -2.42 -10.78 -16.69
CA ARG A 184 -1.47 -11.52 -17.51
C ARG A 184 -0.01 -11.30 -17.10
N ARG A 185 0.34 -10.08 -16.65
CA ARG A 185 1.73 -9.65 -16.44
C ARG A 185 2.15 -9.59 -14.98
N THR A 186 1.21 -9.50 -14.03
CA THR A 186 1.52 -9.58 -12.60
C THR A 186 2.12 -10.96 -12.30
N SER A 187 3.35 -10.96 -11.79
CA SER A 187 4.09 -12.17 -11.46
C SER A 187 4.97 -11.94 -10.23
N PHE A 188 5.11 -12.99 -9.42
CA PHE A 188 5.85 -13.00 -8.16
C PHE A 188 6.86 -14.16 -8.15
N PRO A 189 7.93 -14.11 -8.97
CA PRO A 189 8.87 -15.22 -9.12
C PRO A 189 9.50 -15.62 -7.78
N ASN A 190 9.64 -16.92 -7.55
CA ASN A 190 10.50 -17.47 -6.49
C ASN A 190 11.92 -17.48 -7.06
N PHE A 191 12.79 -16.61 -6.57
CA PHE A 191 14.22 -16.78 -6.79
C PHE A 191 14.70 -17.78 -5.74
N PHE A 192 15.11 -18.97 -6.19
CA PHE A 192 15.73 -20.02 -5.38
C PHE A 192 17.25 -19.82 -5.33
#